data_AF-A0A9D4TWI8-F1
#
_entry.id   AF-A0A9D4TWI8-F1
#
_cell.length_a   1.000
_cell.length_b   1.000
_cell.length_c   1.000
_cell.angle_alpha   90.00
_cell.angle_beta   90.00
_cell.angle_gamma   90.00
#
_symmetry.space_group_name_H-M   'P 1'
#
loop_
_entity.id
_entity.type
_entity.pdbx_description
1 polymer ?
#
loop_
_entity_poly.entity_id
_entity_poly.type
_entity_poly.pdbx_seq_one_letter_code
_entity_poly.pdbx_strand_id
1 'polypeptide(L)'
;MARRQTDNNEFMAAARNAGQQLAAAFQPVVPFLMQAGASMAAYTVGLTGAQVAGMALRVSCATPVAGPIGGLLGVGVASAMAGQASIKCRQYLKDGTNPLLHPWKGVRTDDLIVDALLGVALFKVMGGRFRSVMPSDLVKVGAIARESLPAPSVEYATPASRIELRRLFSRDGCHHCGTRRGKLIGDHMPPNKHMQQTVGMARRSLLRVPFVKPLASALNIPITPPRQRFYPQCESCSQKQSSAVRNNKLRMVFHETLHRGGKSQAWHFAGPFLGLRHYTGTVGGTSSTATSNRGGTGYQRRS
;
A
#
# COMPACT_ATOMS: atom_id res chain seq x y z
N MET A 1 47.34 15.63 40.14
CA MET A 1 45.90 15.29 40.13
C MET A 1 45.03 16.43 39.61
N ALA A 2 45.24 17.69 40.02
CA ALA A 2 44.42 18.84 39.58
C ALA A 2 44.33 19.04 38.05
N ARG A 3 45.41 18.83 37.30
CA ARG A 3 45.44 18.96 35.81
C ARG A 3 44.53 17.94 35.11
N ARG A 4 44.48 16.71 35.62
CA ARG A 4 43.64 15.65 35.05
C ARG A 4 42.14 15.90 35.27
N GLN A 5 41.80 16.61 36.34
CA GLN A 5 40.41 16.95 36.67
C GLN A 5 39.89 18.13 35.83
N THR A 6 40.77 19.07 35.47
CA THR A 6 40.46 20.18 34.56
C THR A 6 40.25 19.68 33.13
N ASP A 7 41.14 18.81 32.62
CA ASP A 7 40.99 18.21 31.28
C ASP A 7 39.66 17.44 31.12
N ASN A 8 39.24 16.68 32.15
CA ASN A 8 37.98 15.95 32.15
C ASN A 8 36.75 16.89 32.12
N ASN A 9 36.80 18.02 32.83
CA ASN A 9 35.71 18.98 32.87
C ASN A 9 35.56 19.71 31.51
N GLU A 10 36.68 20.08 30.88
CA GLU A 10 36.69 20.69 29.56
C GLU A 10 36.16 19.74 28.49
N PHE A 11 36.57 18.47 28.51
CA PHE A 11 36.05 17.45 27.61
C PHE A 11 34.53 17.26 27.77
N MET A 12 34.03 17.17 29.00
CA MET A 12 32.59 17.01 29.27
C MET A 12 31.79 18.25 28.85
N ALA A 13 32.34 19.46 29.01
CA ALA A 13 31.72 20.69 28.52
C ALA A 13 31.66 20.73 26.98
N ALA A 14 32.75 20.36 26.30
CA ALA A 14 32.80 20.29 24.84
C ALA A 14 31.80 19.26 24.29
N ALA A 15 31.70 18.08 24.91
CA ALA A 15 30.73 17.05 24.54
C ALA A 15 29.28 17.52 24.71
N ARG A 16 28.97 18.24 25.80
CA ARG A 16 27.64 18.84 26.01
C ARG A 16 27.32 19.91 24.95
N ASN A 17 28.27 20.78 24.64
CA ASN A 17 28.10 21.83 23.62
C ASN A 17 27.88 21.22 22.23
N ALA A 18 28.67 20.19 21.86
CA ALA A 18 28.47 19.45 20.62
C ALA A 18 27.10 18.76 20.58
N GLY A 19 26.66 18.16 21.68
CA GLY A 19 25.32 17.58 21.83
C GLY A 19 24.20 18.61 21.67
N GLN A 20 24.34 19.80 22.24
CA GLN A 20 23.38 20.89 22.10
C GLN A 20 23.32 21.44 20.67
N GLN A 21 24.47 21.59 20.00
CA GLN A 21 24.52 22.01 18.59
C GLN A 21 23.88 20.97 17.66
N LEU A 22 24.16 19.68 17.90
CA LEU A 22 23.52 18.59 17.16
C LEU A 22 22.00 18.60 17.39
N ALA A 23 21.56 18.73 18.64
CA ALA A 23 20.14 18.82 18.97
C ALA A 23 19.48 20.02 18.26
N ALA A 24 20.10 21.20 18.29
CA ALA A 24 19.61 22.40 17.60
C ALA A 24 19.53 22.20 16.07
N ALA A 25 20.50 21.50 15.48
CA ALA A 25 20.48 21.19 14.05
C ALA A 25 19.32 20.25 13.66
N PHE A 26 18.91 19.33 14.55
CA PHE A 26 17.80 18.40 14.31
C PHE A 26 16.43 18.93 14.73
N GLN A 27 16.34 19.95 15.60
CA GLN A 27 15.08 20.56 16.04
C GLN A 27 14.07 20.82 14.90
N PRO A 28 14.44 21.41 13.73
CA PRO A 28 13.47 21.63 12.65
C PRO A 28 13.05 20.34 11.91
N VAL A 29 13.88 19.30 11.96
CA VAL A 29 13.67 18.04 11.23
C VAL A 29 12.77 17.08 12.01
N VAL A 30 12.81 17.09 13.35
CA VAL A 30 12.03 16.16 14.19
C VAL A 30 10.52 16.28 13.92
N PRO A 31 9.88 17.47 13.91
CA PRO A 31 8.45 17.60 13.63
C PRO A 31 8.06 17.05 12.25
N PHE A 32 8.93 17.25 11.25
CA PHE A 32 8.73 16.74 9.90
C PHE A 32 8.73 15.21 9.89
N LEU A 33 9.74 14.58 10.51
CA LEU A 33 9.84 13.12 10.57
C LEU A 33 8.68 12.50 11.35
N MET A 34 8.25 13.13 12.45
CA MET A 34 7.10 12.67 13.22
C MET A 34 5.80 12.73 12.42
N GLN A 35 5.53 13.84 11.71
CA GLN A 35 4.34 13.98 10.87
C GLN A 35 4.36 13.01 9.68
N ALA A 36 5.50 12.87 9.00
CA ALA A 36 5.66 11.92 7.90
C ALA A 36 5.48 10.47 8.38
N GLY A 37 6.03 10.13 9.55
CA GLY A 37 5.88 8.83 10.19
C GLY A 37 4.42 8.52 10.58
N ALA A 38 3.74 9.48 11.22
CA ALA A 38 2.32 9.34 11.58
C ALA A 38 1.44 9.14 10.33
N SER A 39 1.71 9.89 9.27
CA SER A 39 1.00 9.79 7.99
C SER A 39 1.25 8.43 7.30
N MET A 40 2.50 7.94 7.30
CA MET A 40 2.86 6.62 6.78
C MET A 40 2.12 5.49 7.51
N ALA A 41 2.10 5.57 8.85
CA ALA A 41 1.45 4.58 9.69
C ALA A 41 -0.06 4.56 9.42
N ALA A 42 -0.72 5.73 9.45
CA ALA A 42 -2.15 5.85 9.18
C ALA A 42 -2.53 5.38 7.77
N TYR A 43 -1.72 5.72 6.76
CA TYR A 43 -1.91 5.24 5.39
C TYR A 43 -1.82 3.71 5.30
N THR A 44 -0.78 3.12 5.90
CA THR A 44 -0.55 1.68 5.91
C THR A 44 -1.69 0.93 6.63
N VAL A 45 -2.16 1.47 7.76
CA VAL A 45 -3.33 0.95 8.48
C VAL A 45 -4.58 1.02 7.61
N GLY A 46 -4.83 2.15 6.93
CA GLY A 46 -5.97 2.30 6.03
C GLY A 46 -5.98 1.28 4.88
N LEU A 47 -4.82 1.07 4.22
CA LEU A 47 -4.69 0.05 3.17
C LEU A 47 -4.86 -1.38 3.71
N THR A 48 -4.39 -1.65 4.92
CA THR A 48 -4.60 -2.94 5.59
C THR A 48 -6.08 -3.14 5.91
N GLY A 49 -6.76 -2.10 6.39
CA GLY A 49 -8.21 -2.09 6.60
C GLY A 49 -8.97 -2.42 5.32
N ALA A 50 -8.55 -1.87 4.17
CA ALA A 50 -9.13 -2.19 2.87
C ALA A 50 -8.96 -3.69 2.51
N GLN A 51 -7.82 -4.31 2.83
CA GLN A 51 -7.63 -5.76 2.64
C GLN A 51 -8.54 -6.58 3.55
N VAL A 52 -8.68 -6.20 4.83
CA VAL A 52 -9.57 -6.86 5.79
C VAL A 52 -11.02 -6.79 5.32
N ALA A 53 -11.47 -5.61 4.88
CA ALA A 53 -12.80 -5.42 4.31
C ALA A 53 -13.01 -6.27 3.06
N GLY A 54 -12.03 -6.30 2.14
CA GLY A 54 -12.07 -7.17 0.96
C GLY A 54 -12.22 -8.65 1.34
N MET A 55 -11.50 -9.12 2.36
CA MET A 55 -11.65 -10.50 2.81
C MET A 55 -13.02 -10.78 3.44
N ALA A 56 -13.54 -9.87 4.27
CA ALA A 56 -14.86 -10.01 4.88
C ALA A 56 -15.96 -10.09 3.81
N LEU A 57 -15.85 -9.25 2.77
CA LEU A 57 -16.80 -9.17 1.66
C LEU A 57 -16.54 -10.19 0.54
N ARG A 58 -15.50 -11.03 0.68
CA ARG A 58 -15.04 -11.96 -0.39
C ARG A 58 -14.72 -11.27 -1.72
N VAL A 59 -14.27 -10.01 -1.66
CA VAL A 59 -13.79 -9.23 -2.79
C VAL A 59 -12.27 -9.35 -2.84
N SER A 60 -11.76 -9.90 -3.94
CA SER A 60 -10.32 -10.08 -4.17
C SER A 60 -9.80 -9.14 -5.26
N CYS A 61 -8.48 -9.10 -5.44
CA CYS A 61 -7.83 -8.43 -6.57
C CYS A 61 -8.27 -8.93 -7.95
N ALA A 62 -8.90 -10.11 -8.00
CA ALA A 62 -9.35 -10.78 -9.20
C ALA A 62 -10.88 -10.79 -9.35
N THR A 63 -11.61 -10.12 -8.47
CA THR A 63 -13.04 -9.85 -8.65
C THR A 63 -13.18 -8.70 -9.66
N PRO A 64 -13.77 -8.93 -10.84
CA PRO A 64 -13.89 -7.89 -11.86
C PRO A 64 -14.71 -6.72 -11.32
N VAL A 65 -14.30 -5.50 -11.64
CA VAL A 65 -14.92 -4.24 -11.19
C VAL A 65 -14.80 -3.98 -9.68
N ALA A 66 -15.33 -4.86 -8.82
CA ALA A 66 -15.33 -4.68 -7.37
C ALA A 66 -13.92 -4.63 -6.77
N GLY A 67 -12.96 -5.40 -7.30
CA GLY A 67 -11.56 -5.36 -6.86
C GLY A 67 -10.92 -3.98 -7.06
N PRO A 68 -10.90 -3.45 -8.30
CA PRO A 68 -10.46 -2.08 -8.57
C PRO A 68 -11.23 -0.99 -7.80
N ILE A 69 -12.55 -1.06 -7.71
CA ILE A 69 -13.36 -0.07 -6.97
C ILE A 69 -13.04 -0.09 -5.48
N GLY A 70 -13.01 -1.28 -4.87
CA GLY A 70 -12.66 -1.44 -3.46
C GLY A 70 -11.24 -0.94 -3.18
N GLY A 71 -10.31 -1.17 -4.10
CA GLY A 71 -8.96 -0.61 -4.01
C GLY A 71 -8.89 0.91 -4.13
N LEU A 72 -9.66 1.51 -5.02
CA LEU A 72 -9.76 2.97 -5.18
C LEU A 72 -10.28 3.61 -3.89
N LEU A 73 -11.39 3.09 -3.37
CA LEU A 73 -11.99 3.55 -2.11
C LEU A 73 -11.02 3.36 -0.94
N GLY A 74 -10.35 2.20 -0.87
CA GLY A 74 -9.34 1.90 0.13
C GLY A 74 -8.18 2.90 0.14
N VAL A 75 -7.67 3.27 -1.05
CA VAL A 75 -6.63 4.32 -1.17
C VAL A 75 -7.17 5.68 -0.75
N GLY A 76 -8.37 6.06 -1.17
CA GLY A 76 -8.98 7.34 -0.79
C GLY A 76 -9.14 7.48 0.72
N VAL A 77 -9.68 6.45 1.39
CA VAL A 77 -9.83 6.40 2.86
C VAL A 77 -8.46 6.43 3.55
N ALA A 78 -7.51 5.61 3.11
CA ALA A 78 -6.15 5.58 3.68
C ALA A 78 -5.46 6.95 3.57
N SER A 79 -5.68 7.65 2.45
CA SER A 79 -5.12 8.98 2.18
C SER A 79 -5.74 10.04 3.10
N ALA A 80 -7.07 10.08 3.22
CA ALA A 80 -7.75 10.96 4.16
C ALA A 80 -7.28 10.71 5.61
N MET A 81 -7.11 9.44 6.01
CA MET A 81 -6.56 9.08 7.33
C MET A 81 -5.12 9.59 7.50
N ALA A 82 -4.27 9.50 6.48
CA ALA A 82 -2.90 9.98 6.51
C ALA A 82 -2.82 11.50 6.70
N GLY A 83 -3.63 12.26 5.96
CA GLY A 83 -3.72 13.71 6.11
C GLY A 83 -4.19 14.13 7.50
N GLN A 84 -5.25 13.50 8.02
CA GLN A 84 -5.71 13.75 9.39
C GLN A 84 -4.67 13.39 10.45
N ALA A 85 -3.95 12.29 10.28
CA ALA A 85 -2.86 11.91 11.18
C ALA A 85 -1.75 12.96 11.20
N SER A 86 -1.40 13.54 10.04
CA SER A 86 -0.45 14.66 9.96
C SER A 86 -0.93 15.90 10.73
N ILE A 87 -2.17 16.32 10.49
CA ILE A 87 -2.79 17.48 11.17
C ILE A 87 -2.82 17.27 12.68
N LYS A 88 -3.19 16.08 13.14
CA LYS A 88 -3.27 15.72 14.55
C LYS A 88 -1.90 15.63 15.22
N CYS A 89 -0.91 15.07 14.53
CA CYS A 89 0.47 15.06 14.98
C CYS A 89 1.00 16.49 15.14
N ARG A 90 0.72 17.38 14.19
CA ARG A 90 1.05 18.81 14.29
C ARG A 90 0.41 19.49 15.50
N GLN A 91 -0.90 19.27 15.72
CA GLN A 91 -1.62 19.82 16.88
C GLN A 91 -1.03 19.32 18.20
N TYR A 92 -0.70 18.03 18.29
CA TYR A 92 -0.03 17.46 19.46
C TYR A 92 1.33 18.12 19.72
N LEU A 93 2.14 18.28 18.67
CA LEU A 93 3.46 18.92 18.80
C LEU A 93 3.39 20.40 19.19
N LYS A 94 2.34 21.11 18.78
CA LYS A 94 2.14 22.53 19.07
C LYS A 94 1.52 22.77 20.45
N ASP A 95 0.43 22.06 20.74
CA ASP A 95 -0.45 22.37 21.87
C ASP A 95 -0.31 21.34 23.02
N GLY A 96 0.45 20.27 22.83
CA GLY A 96 0.59 19.16 23.80
C GLY A 96 -0.69 18.32 23.98
N THR A 97 -1.75 18.61 23.24
CA THR A 97 -3.06 17.98 23.42
C THR A 97 -3.11 16.60 22.79
N ASN A 98 -3.46 15.57 23.58
CA ASN A 98 -3.52 14.19 23.08
C ASN A 98 -4.61 14.05 22.00
N PRO A 99 -4.24 13.74 20.74
CA PRO A 99 -5.19 13.70 19.62
C PRO A 99 -6.21 12.55 19.75
N LEU A 100 -5.93 11.53 20.55
CA LEU A 100 -6.79 10.36 20.75
C LEU A 100 -8.03 10.66 21.60
N LEU A 101 -7.97 11.69 22.45
CA LEU A 101 -9.12 12.07 23.30
C LEU A 101 -10.22 12.80 22.50
N HIS A 102 -9.84 13.46 21.41
CA HIS A 102 -10.75 14.24 20.57
C HIS A 102 -10.49 13.97 19.08
N PRO A 103 -10.77 12.74 18.60
CA PRO A 103 -10.44 12.32 17.24
C PRO A 103 -11.12 13.20 16.18
N TRP A 104 -12.35 13.65 16.45
CA TRP A 104 -13.17 14.42 15.51
C TRP A 104 -12.95 15.94 15.57
N LYS A 105 -12.31 16.46 16.62
CA LYS A 105 -12.17 17.92 16.81
C LYS A 105 -11.27 18.52 15.71
N GLY A 106 -11.77 19.48 14.94
CA GLY A 106 -10.99 20.15 13.90
C GLY A 106 -10.78 19.33 12.62
N VAL A 107 -11.52 18.23 12.44
CA VAL A 107 -11.60 17.55 11.15
C VAL A 107 -12.40 18.44 10.19
N ARG A 108 -11.82 18.78 9.04
CA ARG A 108 -12.49 19.57 8.00
C ARG A 108 -12.79 18.67 6.79
N THR A 109 -14.04 18.67 6.34
CA THR A 109 -14.48 17.82 5.22
C THR A 109 -13.70 18.13 3.93
N ASP A 110 -13.41 19.40 3.67
CA ASP A 110 -12.64 19.81 2.50
C ASP A 110 -11.23 19.18 2.49
N ASP A 111 -10.57 19.15 3.66
CA ASP A 111 -9.25 18.54 3.80
C ASP A 111 -9.33 17.02 3.55
N LEU A 112 -10.36 16.34 4.07
CA LEU A 112 -10.59 14.91 3.80
C LEU A 112 -10.77 14.60 2.31
N ILE A 113 -11.58 15.40 1.61
CA ILE A 113 -11.86 15.21 0.18
C ILE A 113 -10.60 15.45 -0.64
N VAL A 114 -9.89 16.56 -0.38
CA VAL A 114 -8.65 16.87 -1.11
C VAL A 114 -7.59 15.82 -0.83
N ASP A 115 -7.46 15.36 0.41
CA ASP A 115 -6.49 14.33 0.78
C ASP A 115 -6.80 12.99 0.10
N ALA A 116 -8.08 12.60 0.05
CA ALA A 116 -8.52 11.40 -0.68
C ALA A 116 -8.20 11.48 -2.18
N LEU A 117 -8.56 12.58 -2.84
CA LEU A 117 -8.34 12.75 -4.28
C LEU A 117 -6.85 12.83 -4.63
N LEU A 118 -6.08 13.63 -3.89
CA LEU A 118 -4.64 13.78 -4.10
C LEU A 118 -3.90 12.47 -3.83
N GLY A 119 -4.27 11.74 -2.78
CA GLY A 119 -3.69 10.44 -2.48
C GLY A 119 -3.99 9.37 -3.53
N VAL A 120 -5.20 9.35 -4.08
CA VAL A 120 -5.56 8.50 -5.24
C VAL A 120 -4.70 8.84 -6.46
N ALA A 121 -4.51 10.13 -6.76
CA ALA A 121 -3.66 10.58 -7.86
C ALA A 121 -2.20 10.18 -7.64
N LEU A 122 -1.63 10.45 -6.46
CA LEU A 122 -0.26 10.07 -6.09
C LEU A 122 -0.04 8.57 -6.16
N PHE A 123 -0.96 7.77 -5.62
CA PHE A 123 -0.92 6.31 -5.71
C PHE A 123 -0.83 5.85 -7.16
N LYS A 124 -1.63 6.44 -8.05
CA LYS A 124 -1.65 6.08 -9.47
C LYS A 124 -0.37 6.51 -10.19
N VAL A 125 0.10 7.74 -9.97
CA VAL A 125 1.35 8.28 -10.55
C VAL A 125 2.57 7.45 -10.11
N MET A 126 2.59 6.98 -8.87
CA MET A 126 3.65 6.11 -8.32
C MET A 126 3.53 4.63 -8.75
N GLY A 127 2.76 4.34 -9.80
CA GLY A 127 2.63 3.00 -10.38
C GLY A 127 1.71 2.06 -9.58
N GLY A 128 0.90 2.59 -8.68
CA GLY A 128 -0.12 1.84 -7.95
C GLY A 128 -1.21 1.28 -8.88
N ARG A 129 -1.72 0.10 -8.53
CA ARG A 129 -2.86 -0.54 -9.21
C ARG A 129 -3.94 -0.75 -8.18
N PHE A 130 -5.13 -0.17 -8.36
CA PHE A 130 -6.16 -0.25 -7.33
C PHE A 130 -6.52 -1.69 -6.97
N ARG A 131 -6.61 -2.59 -7.96
CA ARG A 131 -6.83 -4.02 -7.71
C ARG A 131 -5.79 -4.65 -6.78
N SER A 132 -4.55 -4.13 -6.75
CA SER A 132 -3.50 -4.66 -5.90
C SER A 132 -3.63 -4.24 -4.44
N VAL A 133 -4.61 -3.42 -4.08
CA VAL A 133 -4.91 -3.08 -2.68
C VAL A 133 -5.79 -4.17 -2.07
N MET A 134 -6.61 -4.86 -2.86
CA MET A 134 -7.47 -5.95 -2.41
C MET A 134 -6.66 -7.24 -2.15
N PRO A 135 -7.16 -8.15 -1.29
CA PRO A 135 -6.46 -9.40 -1.00
C PRO A 135 -6.37 -10.29 -2.25
N SER A 136 -5.35 -11.14 -2.29
CA SER A 136 -5.11 -12.05 -3.40
C SER A 136 -5.97 -13.32 -3.29
N ASP A 137 -6.66 -13.70 -4.36
CA ASP A 137 -7.26 -15.04 -4.49
C ASP A 137 -6.19 -16.05 -4.93
N LEU A 138 -5.96 -17.10 -4.14
CA LEU A 138 -4.92 -18.08 -4.42
C LEU A 138 -5.15 -18.89 -5.70
N VAL A 139 -6.38 -18.98 -6.18
CA VAL A 139 -6.72 -19.76 -7.39
C VAL A 139 -6.58 -18.91 -8.66
N LYS A 140 -6.33 -17.60 -8.50
CA LYS A 140 -6.17 -16.64 -9.60
C LYS A 140 -4.80 -15.97 -9.55
N VAL A 141 -4.52 -15.17 -10.58
CA VAL A 141 -3.33 -14.31 -10.60
C VAL A 141 -3.43 -13.28 -9.45
N GLY A 142 -2.50 -13.36 -8.51
CA GLY A 142 -2.48 -12.52 -7.31
C GLY A 142 -2.21 -11.02 -7.56
N ALA A 143 -2.47 -10.23 -6.51
CA ALA A 143 -2.41 -8.77 -6.49
C ALA A 143 -1.04 -8.18 -6.87
N ILE A 144 0.04 -8.92 -6.59
CA ILE A 144 1.43 -8.49 -6.76
C ILE A 144 2.03 -9.00 -8.08
N ALA A 145 1.28 -9.76 -8.88
CA ALA A 145 1.72 -10.22 -10.19
C ALA A 145 2.07 -9.05 -11.11
N ARG A 146 3.31 -8.99 -11.61
CA ARG A 146 3.79 -7.96 -12.56
C ARG A 146 4.15 -8.56 -13.90
N GLU A 147 5.08 -9.50 -13.86
CA GLU A 147 5.55 -10.24 -15.03
C GLU A 147 5.29 -11.74 -14.85
N SER A 148 5.32 -12.46 -15.98
CA SER A 148 5.12 -13.90 -16.03
C SER A 148 5.80 -14.49 -17.25
N LEU A 149 6.18 -15.76 -17.14
CA LEU A 149 6.76 -16.50 -18.25
C LEU A 149 5.69 -17.33 -18.96
N PRO A 150 5.80 -17.56 -20.27
CA PRO A 150 4.94 -18.52 -20.95
C PRO A 150 5.12 -19.92 -20.34
N ALA A 151 4.01 -20.63 -20.12
CA ALA A 151 4.02 -22.04 -19.76
C ALA A 151 3.59 -22.86 -20.99
N PRO A 152 4.53 -23.36 -21.80
CA PRO A 152 4.21 -24.01 -23.09
C PRO A 152 3.51 -25.35 -22.90
N SER A 153 3.71 -26.01 -21.77
CA SER A 153 3.08 -27.28 -21.41
C SER A 153 2.54 -27.20 -19.98
N VAL A 154 1.79 -28.24 -19.58
CA VAL A 154 1.32 -28.45 -18.21
C VAL A 154 2.43 -28.95 -17.27
N GLU A 155 3.63 -29.19 -17.80
CA GLU A 155 4.77 -29.68 -17.07
C GLU A 155 5.42 -28.59 -16.22
N TYR A 156 6.20 -28.99 -15.23
CA TYR A 156 6.91 -28.03 -14.39
C TYR A 156 7.88 -27.16 -15.18
N ALA A 157 8.12 -25.95 -14.67
CA ALA A 157 9.06 -25.01 -15.25
C ALA A 157 10.43 -25.65 -15.50
N THR A 158 10.93 -25.51 -16.73
CA THR A 158 12.27 -25.94 -17.16
C THR A 158 13.36 -25.29 -16.29
N PRO A 159 14.58 -25.86 -16.21
CA PRO A 159 15.67 -25.26 -15.46
C PRO A 159 15.94 -23.79 -15.86
N ALA A 160 15.89 -23.48 -17.16
CA ALA A 160 16.02 -22.11 -17.67
C ALA A 160 14.88 -21.20 -17.18
N SER A 161 13.63 -21.65 -17.26
CA SER A 161 12.47 -20.91 -16.75
C SER A 161 12.55 -20.68 -15.24
N ARG A 162 13.12 -21.61 -14.47
CA ARG A 162 13.32 -21.46 -13.02
C ARG A 162 14.34 -20.39 -12.67
N ILE A 163 15.40 -20.22 -13.47
CA ILE A 163 16.37 -19.13 -13.28
C ILE A 163 15.67 -17.78 -13.46
N GLU A 164 14.88 -17.65 -14.52
CA GLU A 164 14.17 -16.40 -14.78
C GLU A 164 13.06 -16.13 -13.76
N LEU A 165 12.29 -17.16 -13.36
CA LEU A 165 11.33 -17.03 -12.25
C LEU A 165 12.02 -16.64 -10.95
N ARG A 166 13.27 -17.06 -10.71
CA ARG A 166 14.05 -16.64 -9.55
C ARG A 166 14.41 -15.16 -9.61
N ARG A 167 14.79 -14.65 -10.78
CA ARG A 167 14.98 -13.21 -10.98
C ARG A 167 13.69 -12.44 -10.71
N LEU A 168 12.56 -12.88 -11.26
CA LEU A 168 11.24 -12.28 -11.01
C LEU A 168 10.87 -12.33 -9.52
N PHE A 169 11.07 -13.45 -8.85
CA PHE A 169 10.79 -13.61 -7.42
C PHE A 169 11.68 -12.72 -6.54
N SER A 170 12.98 -12.60 -6.84
CA SER A 170 13.88 -11.70 -6.12
C SER A 170 13.54 -10.23 -6.36
N ARG A 171 13.10 -9.87 -7.57
CA ARG A 171 12.76 -8.48 -7.94
C ARG A 171 11.39 -8.04 -7.40
N ASP A 172 10.37 -8.89 -7.55
CA ASP A 172 8.97 -8.53 -7.30
C ASP A 172 8.36 -9.27 -6.10
N GLY A 173 8.83 -10.48 -5.80
CA GLY A 173 8.29 -11.36 -4.77
C GLY A 173 7.21 -12.32 -5.26
N CYS A 174 6.63 -13.04 -4.31
CA CYS A 174 5.48 -13.90 -4.54
C CYS A 174 4.32 -13.09 -5.11
N HIS A 175 3.73 -13.55 -6.21
CA HIS A 175 2.66 -12.81 -6.87
C HIS A 175 1.35 -12.72 -6.06
N HIS A 176 1.15 -13.58 -5.04
CA HIS A 176 0.01 -13.50 -4.11
C HIS A 176 0.30 -12.63 -2.89
N CYS A 177 1.36 -12.91 -2.13
CA CYS A 177 1.60 -12.25 -0.83
C CYS A 177 2.76 -11.24 -0.82
N GLY A 178 3.53 -11.13 -1.90
CA GLY A 178 4.67 -10.21 -2.01
C GLY A 178 5.97 -10.66 -1.32
N THR A 179 5.96 -11.75 -0.54
CA THR A 179 7.18 -12.22 0.14
C THR A 179 8.27 -12.64 -0.85
N ARG A 180 9.52 -12.37 -0.51
CA ARG A 180 10.72 -12.76 -1.28
C ARG A 180 11.54 -13.83 -0.59
N ARG A 181 11.01 -14.37 0.51
CA ARG A 181 11.68 -15.37 1.35
C ARG A 181 11.12 -16.77 1.05
N GLY A 182 11.96 -17.76 1.27
CA GLY A 182 11.60 -19.17 1.14
C GLY A 182 11.79 -19.72 -0.27
N LYS A 183 11.34 -20.97 -0.45
CA LYS A 183 11.47 -21.71 -1.71
C LYS A 183 10.53 -21.15 -2.77
N LEU A 184 11.09 -20.87 -3.94
CA LEU A 184 10.36 -20.45 -5.14
C LEU A 184 9.71 -21.65 -5.83
N ILE A 185 8.47 -21.47 -6.24
CA ILE A 185 7.69 -22.37 -7.08
C ILE A 185 7.21 -21.60 -8.31
N GLY A 186 7.35 -22.21 -9.49
CA GLY A 186 6.73 -21.72 -10.71
C GLY A 186 5.27 -22.13 -10.75
N ASP A 187 4.38 -21.22 -10.39
CA ASP A 187 2.94 -21.49 -10.31
C ASP A 187 2.28 -21.32 -11.68
N HIS A 188 1.45 -22.30 -12.07
CA HIS A 188 0.69 -22.26 -13.31
C HIS A 188 -0.62 -21.51 -13.10
N MET A 189 -0.78 -20.38 -13.79
CA MET A 189 -2.06 -19.66 -13.83
C MET A 189 -2.66 -19.65 -15.23
N PRO A 190 -3.94 -20.10 -15.38
CA PRO A 190 -4.78 -20.75 -14.37
C PRO A 190 -4.26 -22.13 -13.93
N PRO A 191 -4.65 -22.67 -12.76
CA PRO A 191 -4.20 -23.99 -12.30
C PRO A 191 -4.56 -25.14 -13.26
N ASN A 192 -3.70 -26.17 -13.33
CA ASN A 192 -3.88 -27.33 -14.23
C ASN A 192 -5.26 -28.00 -14.06
N LYS A 193 -5.77 -28.13 -12.83
CA LYS A 193 -7.11 -28.71 -12.58
C LYS A 193 -8.21 -27.92 -13.31
N HIS A 194 -8.13 -26.59 -13.30
CA HIS A 194 -9.12 -25.73 -13.97
C HIS A 194 -8.95 -25.75 -15.49
N MET A 195 -7.73 -25.86 -15.98
CA MET A 195 -7.48 -26.10 -17.41
C MET A 195 -8.12 -27.40 -17.88
N GLN A 196 -7.90 -28.50 -17.16
CA GLN A 196 -8.48 -29.80 -17.49
C GLN A 196 -10.02 -29.78 -17.45
N GLN A 197 -10.61 -29.11 -16.46
CA GLN A 197 -12.07 -28.92 -16.37
C GLN A 197 -12.62 -28.11 -17.55
N THR A 198 -11.97 -27.00 -17.90
CA THR A 198 -12.40 -26.11 -19.00
C THR A 198 -12.28 -26.81 -20.34
N VAL A 199 -11.14 -27.46 -20.61
CA VAL A 199 -10.91 -28.27 -21.82
C VAL A 199 -11.91 -29.42 -21.88
N GLY A 200 -12.13 -30.11 -20.76
CA GLY A 200 -13.05 -31.25 -20.66
C GLY A 200 -14.50 -30.86 -20.97
N MET A 201 -14.99 -29.73 -20.44
CA MET A 201 -16.31 -29.19 -20.79
C MET A 201 -16.39 -28.76 -22.25
N ALA A 202 -15.43 -27.97 -22.74
CA ALA A 202 -15.42 -27.53 -24.14
C ALA A 202 -15.42 -28.71 -25.12
N ARG A 203 -14.66 -29.78 -24.81
CA ARG A 203 -14.56 -31.00 -25.61
C ARG A 203 -15.82 -31.86 -25.55
N ARG A 204 -16.53 -31.90 -24.41
CA ARG A 204 -17.78 -32.67 -24.26
C ARG A 204 -18.98 -31.98 -24.90
N SER A 205 -19.07 -30.65 -24.80
CA SER A 205 -20.32 -29.94 -25.10
C SER A 205 -20.30 -29.16 -26.42
N LEU A 206 -19.19 -28.49 -26.76
CA LEU A 206 -19.17 -27.51 -27.88
C LEU A 206 -18.41 -28.03 -29.10
N LEU A 207 -17.31 -28.76 -28.91
CA LEU A 207 -16.45 -29.20 -30.03
C LEU A 207 -16.98 -30.42 -30.80
N ARG A 208 -18.03 -31.09 -30.31
CA ARG A 208 -18.69 -32.23 -30.98
C ARG A 208 -19.76 -31.81 -31.99
N VAL A 209 -20.22 -30.57 -31.95
CA VAL A 209 -21.25 -30.06 -32.86
C VAL A 209 -20.56 -29.38 -34.06
N PRO A 210 -20.74 -29.87 -35.29
CA PRO A 210 -19.96 -29.43 -36.46
C PRO A 210 -20.11 -27.93 -36.79
N PHE A 211 -21.20 -27.29 -36.37
CA PHE A 211 -21.49 -25.88 -36.66
C PHE A 211 -21.06 -24.90 -35.55
N VAL A 212 -20.65 -25.39 -34.39
CA VAL A 212 -20.31 -24.53 -33.23
C VAL A 212 -18.93 -23.88 -33.37
N LYS A 213 -17.95 -24.58 -33.96
CA LYS A 213 -16.62 -24.00 -34.18
C LYS A 213 -16.64 -22.77 -35.10
N PRO A 214 -17.28 -22.81 -36.30
CA PRO A 214 -17.41 -21.63 -37.16
C PRO A 214 -18.19 -20.51 -36.48
N LEU A 215 -19.30 -20.82 -35.80
CA LEU A 215 -20.14 -19.83 -35.14
C LEU A 215 -19.42 -19.14 -33.97
N ALA A 216 -18.73 -19.89 -33.12
CA ALA A 216 -17.98 -19.31 -32.03
C ALA A 216 -16.76 -18.52 -32.52
N SER A 217 -16.15 -18.90 -33.66
CA SER A 217 -15.15 -18.07 -34.34
C SER A 217 -15.76 -16.77 -34.89
N ALA A 218 -16.95 -16.82 -35.47
CA ALA A 218 -17.66 -15.63 -35.97
C ALA A 218 -18.10 -14.68 -34.85
N LEU A 219 -18.41 -15.23 -33.67
CA LEU A 219 -18.82 -14.48 -32.48
C LEU A 219 -17.64 -14.08 -31.56
N ASN A 220 -16.38 -14.32 -31.96
CA ASN A 220 -15.18 -14.10 -31.13
C ASN A 220 -15.25 -14.76 -29.74
N ILE A 221 -15.96 -15.88 -29.63
CA ILE A 221 -16.05 -16.64 -28.38
C ILE A 221 -14.78 -17.50 -28.28
N PRO A 222 -13.93 -17.32 -27.26
CA PRO A 222 -12.68 -18.06 -27.14
C PRO A 222 -12.95 -19.54 -26.82
N ILE A 223 -12.89 -20.38 -27.86
CA ILE A 223 -13.06 -21.84 -27.77
C ILE A 223 -11.76 -22.52 -27.32
N THR A 224 -10.64 -21.82 -27.45
CA THR A 224 -9.32 -22.33 -27.05
C THR A 224 -9.11 -22.15 -25.54
N PRO A 225 -8.53 -23.14 -24.86
CA PRO A 225 -8.19 -23.02 -23.45
C PRO A 225 -7.30 -21.78 -23.21
N PRO A 226 -7.48 -21.06 -22.10
CA PRO A 226 -6.66 -19.88 -21.82
C PRO A 226 -5.18 -20.29 -21.72
N ARG A 227 -4.29 -19.51 -22.34
CA ARG A 227 -2.84 -19.78 -22.29
C ARG A 227 -2.35 -19.72 -20.85
N GLN A 228 -1.77 -20.81 -20.36
CA GLN A 228 -1.16 -20.84 -19.04
C GLN A 228 0.14 -20.05 -19.01
N ARG A 229 0.44 -19.46 -17.85
CA ARG A 229 1.67 -18.71 -17.60
C ARG A 229 2.23 -19.06 -16.23
N PHE A 230 3.56 -19.03 -16.13
CA PHE A 230 4.25 -19.17 -14.86
C PHE A 230 4.33 -17.84 -14.12
N TYR A 231 3.93 -17.85 -12.85
CA TYR A 231 4.15 -16.76 -11.91
C TYR A 231 5.05 -17.21 -10.77
N PRO A 232 5.91 -16.32 -10.23
CA PRO A 232 6.73 -16.64 -9.08
C PRO A 232 5.87 -16.71 -7.82
N GLN A 233 5.85 -17.87 -7.15
CA GLN A 233 5.06 -18.12 -5.95
C GLN A 233 5.95 -18.68 -4.82
N CYS A 234 5.69 -18.28 -3.57
CA CYS A 234 6.35 -18.89 -2.42
C CYS A 234 5.68 -20.20 -2.00
N GLU A 235 6.45 -21.08 -1.39
CA GLU A 235 5.98 -22.38 -0.90
C GLU A 235 4.73 -22.31 0.00
N SER A 236 4.66 -21.35 0.92
CA SER A 236 3.51 -21.21 1.81
C SER A 236 2.22 -20.81 1.08
N CYS A 237 2.30 -20.00 0.02
CA CYS A 237 1.14 -19.70 -0.82
C CYS A 237 0.76 -20.90 -1.68
N SER A 238 1.74 -21.61 -2.23
CA SER A 238 1.50 -22.81 -3.04
C SER A 238 0.80 -23.93 -2.26
N GLN A 239 1.23 -24.18 -1.02
CA GLN A 239 0.56 -25.16 -0.14
C GLN A 239 -0.89 -24.77 0.14
N LYS A 240 -1.16 -23.49 0.46
CA LYS A 240 -2.53 -22.98 0.66
C LYS A 240 -3.36 -23.07 -0.61
N GLN A 241 -2.77 -22.76 -1.76
CA GLN A 241 -3.43 -22.85 -3.06
C GLN A 241 -3.79 -24.30 -3.39
N SER A 242 -2.87 -25.26 -3.23
CA SER A 242 -3.16 -26.67 -3.49
C SER A 242 -4.31 -27.20 -2.62
N SER A 243 -4.39 -26.76 -1.36
CA SER A 243 -5.55 -27.05 -0.50
C SER A 243 -6.84 -26.40 -1.02
N ALA A 244 -6.78 -25.12 -1.41
CA ALA A 244 -7.92 -24.39 -1.96
C ALA A 244 -8.48 -25.02 -3.25
N VAL A 245 -7.59 -25.37 -4.20
CA VAL A 245 -7.93 -26.01 -5.48
C VAL A 245 -8.47 -27.43 -5.29
N ARG A 246 -7.91 -28.20 -4.35
CA ARG A 246 -8.42 -29.55 -4.02
C ARG A 246 -9.84 -29.48 -3.47
N ASN A 247 -10.07 -28.60 -2.51
CA ASN A 247 -11.35 -28.47 -1.81
C ASN A 247 -12.38 -27.56 -2.50
N ASN A 248 -12.03 -26.97 -3.65
CA ASN A 248 -12.85 -25.99 -4.36
C ASN A 248 -13.31 -24.82 -3.46
N LYS A 249 -12.42 -24.34 -2.59
CA LYS A 249 -12.71 -23.26 -1.62
C LYS A 249 -12.02 -21.97 -2.04
N LEU A 250 -12.74 -20.86 -1.95
CA LEU A 250 -12.14 -19.53 -2.03
C LEU A 250 -11.16 -19.36 -0.85
N ARG A 251 -9.89 -19.10 -1.17
CA ARG A 251 -8.87 -18.82 -0.15
C ARG A 251 -8.13 -17.55 -0.53
N MET A 252 -8.37 -16.51 0.27
CA MET A 252 -7.72 -15.22 0.13
C MET A 252 -6.48 -15.13 1.01
N VAL A 253 -5.50 -14.35 0.57
CA VAL A 253 -4.26 -14.08 1.29
C VAL A 253 -3.94 -12.59 1.24
N PHE A 254 -3.59 -12.05 2.41
CA PHE A 254 -3.02 -10.72 2.51
C PHE A 254 -1.69 -10.65 1.77
N HIS A 255 -1.40 -9.50 1.18
CA HIS A 255 -0.05 -9.18 0.74
C HIS A 255 0.60 -8.24 1.75
N GLU A 256 1.80 -8.63 2.17
CA GLU A 256 2.59 -7.88 3.13
C GLU A 256 3.32 -6.77 2.37
N THR A 257 2.70 -5.60 2.38
CA THR A 257 3.15 -4.44 1.63
C THR A 257 4.37 -3.76 2.26
N LEU A 258 4.63 -4.00 3.55
CA LEU A 258 5.72 -3.32 4.28
C LEU A 258 6.62 -4.20 5.19
N HIS A 259 6.25 -5.42 5.59
CA HIS A 259 6.84 -6.00 6.84
C HIS A 259 7.57 -7.36 6.79
N ARG A 260 7.46 -8.24 5.79
CA ARG A 260 8.38 -9.41 5.69
C ARG A 260 9.02 -9.60 4.32
N GLY A 261 10.09 -8.83 4.11
CA GLY A 261 11.05 -9.05 3.03
C GLY A 261 10.67 -8.45 1.68
N GLY A 262 9.67 -7.56 1.64
CA GLY A 262 9.34 -6.78 0.44
C GLY A 262 10.09 -5.46 0.40
N LYS A 263 10.54 -5.04 -0.80
CA LYS A 263 10.91 -3.63 -1.02
C LYS A 263 9.63 -2.80 -1.00
N SER A 264 9.60 -1.73 -0.21
CA SER A 264 8.53 -0.74 -0.28
C SER A 264 8.39 -0.28 -1.73
N GLN A 265 7.21 -0.47 -2.29
CA GLN A 265 6.85 0.12 -3.59
C GLN A 265 6.69 1.63 -3.44
N ALA A 266 6.96 2.38 -4.52
CA ALA A 266 6.90 3.85 -4.51
C ALA A 266 5.57 4.39 -3.96
N TRP A 267 4.45 3.76 -4.31
CA TRP A 267 3.11 4.19 -3.87
C TRP A 267 2.84 4.03 -2.37
N HIS A 268 3.69 3.33 -1.59
CA HIS A 268 3.59 3.36 -0.12
C HIS A 268 3.94 4.74 0.43
N PHE A 269 4.78 5.49 -0.26
CA PHE A 269 5.18 6.83 0.16
C PHE A 269 4.11 7.89 -0.11
N ALA A 270 2.99 7.54 -0.78
CA ALA A 270 1.88 8.46 -0.99
C ALA A 270 1.34 9.06 0.33
N GLY A 271 1.25 8.25 1.39
CA GLY A 271 0.85 8.72 2.73
C GLY A 271 1.77 9.81 3.30
N PRO A 272 3.09 9.58 3.41
CA PRO A 272 4.05 10.61 3.78
C PRO A 272 3.95 11.88 2.94
N PHE A 273 3.97 11.76 1.61
CA PHE A 273 3.91 12.93 0.71
C PHE A 273 2.62 13.74 0.92
N LEU A 274 1.52 13.05 1.18
CA LEU A 274 0.26 13.71 1.51
C LEU A 274 0.31 14.39 2.88
N GLY A 275 0.89 13.73 3.88
CA GLY A 275 1.13 14.32 5.19
C GLY A 275 1.91 15.63 5.13
N LEU A 276 2.88 15.74 4.20
CA LEU A 276 3.68 16.95 4.00
C LEU A 276 2.87 18.15 3.51
N ARG A 277 1.72 17.95 2.86
CA ARG A 277 0.79 19.04 2.50
C ARG A 277 0.36 19.85 3.73
N HIS A 278 0.26 19.18 4.88
CA HIS A 278 -0.15 19.77 6.15
C HIS A 278 1.02 20.24 7.02
N TYR A 279 2.26 20.06 6.54
CA TYR A 279 3.43 20.58 7.24
C TYR A 279 3.47 22.11 7.10
N THR A 280 3.35 22.80 8.22
CA THR A 280 3.68 24.22 8.30
C THR A 280 4.97 24.29 9.09
N GLY A 281 6.07 24.66 8.43
CA GLY A 281 7.31 24.91 9.14
C GLY A 281 7.01 25.94 10.24
N THR A 282 7.35 25.60 11.48
CA THR A 282 7.48 26.60 12.54
C THR A 282 8.69 27.44 12.17
N VAL A 283 8.53 28.34 11.20
CA VAL A 283 9.44 29.46 11.07
C VAL A 283 9.28 30.20 12.38
N GLY A 284 10.33 30.21 13.20
CA GLY A 284 10.43 31.00 14.43
C GLY A 284 10.42 32.48 14.12
N GLY A 285 9.36 32.97 13.48
CA GLY A 285 9.05 34.38 13.30
C GLY A 285 8.46 34.89 14.60
N THR A 286 9.33 35.45 15.42
CA THR A 286 9.11 36.66 16.22
C THR A 286 7.64 37.09 16.29
N SER A 287 7.09 36.97 17.49
CA SER A 287 5.89 37.63 17.96
C SER A 287 5.90 39.10 17.51
N SER A 288 5.36 39.38 16.33
CA SER A 288 5.03 40.73 15.93
C SER A 288 3.74 41.03 16.69
N THR A 289 3.92 41.57 17.89
CA THR A 289 2.90 42.24 18.67
C THR A 289 2.35 43.37 17.80
N ALA A 290 1.43 43.05 16.91
CA ALA A 290 0.63 44.02 16.21
C ALA A 290 -0.37 44.55 17.23
N THR A 291 0.07 45.57 17.97
CA THR A 291 -0.75 46.44 18.79
C THR A 291 -1.75 47.12 17.86
N SER A 292 -2.85 46.43 17.54
CA SER A 292 -4.01 47.00 16.89
C SER A 292 -4.73 47.87 17.92
N ASN A 293 -4.21 49.09 18.06
CA ASN A 293 -4.90 50.21 18.65
C ASN A 293 -6.07 50.60 17.70
N ARG A 294 -7.18 49.85 17.77
CA ARG A 294 -8.41 50.21 17.05
C ARG A 294 -9.18 51.17 17.93
N GLY A 295 -8.98 52.45 17.64
CA GLY A 295 -9.72 53.56 18.23
C GLY A 295 -11.22 53.31 18.18
N GLY A 296 -11.85 53.61 19.31
CA GLY A 296 -13.30 53.68 19.41
C GLY A 296 -13.84 54.79 18.52
N THR A 297 -14.86 54.46 17.75
CA THR A 297 -15.87 55.42 17.33
C THR A 297 -17.16 55.02 18.01
N GLY A 298 -17.42 55.66 19.15
CA GLY A 298 -18.69 55.59 19.85
C GLY A 298 -19.79 56.17 18.97
N TYR A 299 -20.82 55.38 18.70
CA TYR A 299 -22.07 55.83 18.13
C TYR A 299 -23.04 56.09 19.29
N GLN A 300 -23.05 57.31 19.82
CA GLN A 300 -24.11 57.78 20.73
C GLN A 300 -25.39 57.95 19.91
N ARG A 301 -26.37 57.07 20.13
CA ARG A 301 -27.78 57.33 19.78
C ARG A 301 -28.37 58.25 20.84
N ARG A 302 -28.81 59.43 20.42
CA ARG A 302 -29.79 60.24 21.15
C ARG A 302 -31.17 59.62 20.95
N SER A 303 -31.88 59.42 22.05
CA SER A 303 -33.33 59.29 22.16
C SER A 303 -33.72 59.89 23.50
#